data_AF-A0A412P403-F1
#
_entry.id   AF-A0A412P403-F1
#
_cell.length_a   1.000
_cell.length_b   1.000
_cell.length_c   1.000
_cell.angle_alpha   90.00
_cell.angle_beta   90.00
_cell.angle_gamma   90.00
#
_symmetry.space_group_name_H-M   'P 1'
#
loop_
_entity.id
_entity.type
_entity.pdbx_description
1 polymer ?
#
loop_
_entity_poly.entity_id
_entity_poly.type
_entity_poly.pdbx_seq_one_letter_code
_entity_poly.pdbx_strand_id
1 'polypeptide(L)'
;MKIIKYVESMIVLLLFEGLFISSVFSQDKHSYITKLGTNLFYREVHDANRTVLGMNEIRSVTEGMDGLTVTFYFTANLSQVTKPLKLLSFTNSTENNSYVDLFYNAGTFTVRRKYNPGSEYYYDYHLYDPMFTIDSGAVMWEVHLFFTGFSFWIETRDTRKSVNNRWHAPLFIGIDSPRFHIMNGFLTRSPLAKLVFGDPNPSTTFTMPEEIGIYEFKYSELRSTLNNEFSKDN
;
A
#
# COMPACT_ATOMS: atom_id res chain seq x y z
N MET A 1 -35.87 33.14 -20.28
CA MET A 1 -34.99 33.29 -19.10
C MET A 1 -34.68 31.98 -18.34
N LYS A 2 -34.84 30.79 -18.97
CA LYS A 2 -34.44 29.49 -18.36
C LYS A 2 -33.22 28.83 -19.03
N ILE A 3 -32.99 29.10 -20.31
CA ILE A 3 -31.90 28.51 -21.10
C ILE A 3 -30.52 28.98 -20.64
N ILE A 4 -30.37 30.26 -20.25
CA ILE A 4 -29.10 30.82 -19.80
C ILE A 4 -28.57 30.13 -18.53
N LYS A 5 -29.45 29.78 -17.58
CA LYS A 5 -29.07 29.05 -16.36
C LYS A 5 -28.54 27.63 -16.64
N TYR A 6 -29.11 26.93 -17.63
CA TYR A 6 -28.63 25.59 -18.00
C TYR A 6 -27.25 25.64 -18.67
N VAL A 7 -26.99 26.67 -19.47
CA VAL A 7 -25.68 26.87 -20.12
C VAL A 7 -24.60 27.23 -19.09
N GLU A 8 -24.90 28.09 -18.12
CA GLU A 8 -23.99 28.40 -17.01
C GLU A 8 -23.67 27.16 -16.16
N SER A 9 -24.66 26.35 -15.80
CA SER A 9 -24.42 25.10 -15.05
C SER A 9 -23.62 24.06 -15.85
N MET A 10 -23.82 23.97 -17.17
CA MET A 10 -23.08 23.04 -18.03
C MET A 10 -21.62 23.46 -18.20
N ILE A 11 -21.36 24.77 -18.30
CA ILE A 11 -20.01 25.33 -18.37
C ILE A 11 -19.26 25.09 -17.05
N VAL A 12 -19.92 25.26 -15.90
CA VAL A 12 -19.32 24.95 -14.59
C VAL A 12 -19.01 23.45 -14.45
N LEU A 13 -19.88 22.56 -14.94
CA LEU A 13 -19.64 21.11 -14.92
C LEU A 13 -18.45 20.72 -15.82
N LEU A 14 -18.38 21.28 -17.04
CA LEU A 14 -17.26 21.08 -17.98
C LEU A 14 -15.94 21.68 -17.46
N LEU A 15 -15.99 22.81 -16.74
CA LEU A 15 -14.82 23.38 -16.06
C LEU A 15 -14.39 22.52 -14.87
N PHE A 16 -15.33 21.94 -14.12
CA PHE A 16 -15.01 21.00 -13.05
C PHE A 16 -14.40 19.71 -13.60
N GLU A 17 -14.98 19.10 -14.63
CA GLU A 17 -14.41 17.93 -15.31
C GLU A 17 -13.04 18.24 -15.95
N GLY A 18 -12.89 19.43 -16.56
CA GLY A 18 -11.61 19.89 -17.11
C GLY A 18 -10.53 20.15 -16.06
N LEU A 19 -10.90 20.68 -14.88
CA LEU A 19 -9.97 20.88 -13.76
C LEU A 19 -9.49 19.55 -13.19
N PHE A 20 -10.33 18.52 -13.13
CA PHE A 20 -9.93 17.16 -12.74
C PHE A 20 -8.99 16.48 -13.75
N ILE A 21 -8.98 16.90 -15.02
CA ILE A 21 -7.98 16.43 -16.00
C ILE A 21 -6.60 17.09 -15.76
N SER A 22 -6.56 18.25 -15.11
CA SER A 22 -5.32 19.03 -14.91
C SER A 22 -4.65 18.85 -13.54
N SER A 23 -5.33 18.27 -12.55
CA SER A 23 -4.67 17.79 -11.33
C SER A 23 -4.28 16.32 -11.48
N VAL A 24 -3.45 16.05 -12.48
CA VAL A 24 -2.65 14.83 -12.50
C VAL A 24 -1.60 15.06 -11.41
N PHE A 25 -1.75 14.39 -10.26
CA PHE A 25 -0.64 14.24 -9.33
C PHE A 25 0.39 13.36 -10.03
N SER A 26 1.16 13.95 -10.96
CA SER A 26 2.26 13.26 -11.60
C SER A 26 3.25 12.89 -10.50
N GLN A 27 3.42 11.60 -10.24
CA GLN A 27 4.47 11.07 -9.37
C GLN A 27 5.84 11.22 -10.03
N ASP A 28 6.25 12.44 -10.38
CA ASP A 28 7.43 12.64 -11.23
C ASP A 28 8.74 12.43 -10.45
N LYS A 29 8.65 12.32 -9.11
CA LYS A 29 9.81 12.12 -8.24
C LYS A 29 10.09 10.64 -7.97
N HIS A 30 10.51 9.93 -9.01
CA HIS A 30 10.90 8.52 -8.94
C HIS A 30 12.24 8.23 -8.22
N SER A 31 12.87 9.24 -7.63
CA SER A 31 14.16 9.14 -6.94
C SER A 31 14.04 9.18 -5.41
N TYR A 32 12.94 9.73 -4.87
CA TYR A 32 12.76 9.87 -3.43
C TYR A 32 12.35 8.54 -2.76
N ILE A 33 12.79 8.34 -1.53
CA ILE A 33 12.33 7.25 -0.65
C ILE A 33 12.07 7.80 0.74
N THR A 34 10.96 7.39 1.33
CA THR A 34 10.66 7.76 2.70
C THR A 34 11.63 7.05 3.63
N LYS A 35 12.26 7.81 4.52
CA LYS A 35 13.18 7.23 5.50
C LYS A 35 12.40 6.30 6.43
N LEU A 36 12.84 5.05 6.52
CA LEU A 36 12.34 4.09 7.51
C LEU A 36 12.71 4.56 8.93
N GLY A 37 11.78 4.40 9.87
CA GLY A 37 12.03 4.73 11.27
C GLY A 37 12.79 3.62 12.00
N THR A 38 12.53 3.45 13.29
CA THR A 38 13.24 2.45 14.10
C THR A 38 12.80 1.04 13.71
N ASN A 39 13.76 0.15 13.44
CA ASN A 39 13.48 -1.26 13.18
C ASN A 39 12.98 -1.97 14.45
N LEU A 40 11.77 -2.54 14.36
CA LEU A 40 11.15 -3.35 15.40
C LEU A 40 11.22 -4.85 15.11
N PHE A 41 11.41 -5.22 13.85
CA PHE A 41 11.56 -6.61 13.42
C PHE A 41 12.33 -6.68 12.10
N TYR A 42 13.17 -7.69 11.99
CA TYR A 42 13.91 -8.03 10.78
C TYR A 42 14.05 -9.55 10.69
N ARG A 43 13.76 -10.12 9.52
CA ARG A 43 13.98 -11.53 9.23
C ARG A 43 14.35 -11.72 7.78
N GLU A 44 15.54 -12.25 7.53
CA GLU A 44 15.93 -12.77 6.21
C GLU A 44 15.10 -14.01 5.86
N VAL A 45 14.69 -14.10 4.61
CA VAL A 45 13.84 -15.17 4.09
C VAL A 45 14.31 -15.60 2.71
N HIS A 46 14.29 -16.91 2.46
CA HIS A 46 14.47 -17.39 1.09
C HIS A 46 13.19 -17.19 0.27
N ASP A 47 12.03 -17.41 0.89
CA ASP A 47 10.72 -17.14 0.34
C ASP A 47 9.71 -16.93 1.47
N ALA A 48 9.13 -15.74 1.56
CA ALA A 48 8.11 -15.35 2.51
C ALA A 48 6.68 -15.66 2.02
N ASN A 49 6.48 -16.20 0.82
CA ASN A 49 5.14 -16.53 0.36
C ASN A 49 4.45 -17.47 1.38
N ARG A 50 3.24 -17.09 1.79
CA ARG A 50 2.41 -17.77 2.81
C ARG A 50 2.93 -17.71 4.24
N THR A 51 3.97 -16.91 4.48
CA THR A 51 4.46 -16.66 5.83
C THR A 51 3.46 -15.82 6.61
N VAL A 52 3.29 -16.17 7.89
CA VAL A 52 2.50 -15.41 8.84
C VAL A 52 3.47 -14.75 9.82
N LEU A 53 3.30 -13.45 10.04
CA LEU A 53 3.99 -12.69 11.07
C LEU A 53 2.96 -12.20 12.09
N GLY A 54 3.02 -12.73 13.30
CA GLY A 54 2.25 -12.22 14.44
C GLY A 54 2.86 -10.92 14.97
N MET A 55 2.02 -9.93 15.26
CA MET A 55 2.52 -8.66 15.81
C MET A 55 3.10 -8.83 17.23
N ASN A 56 2.82 -9.92 17.93
CA ASN A 56 3.48 -10.27 19.18
C ASN A 56 4.95 -10.70 19.00
N GLU A 57 5.42 -10.97 17.78
CA GLU A 57 6.80 -11.33 17.47
C GLU A 57 7.72 -10.11 17.31
N ILE A 58 7.16 -8.90 17.16
CA ILE A 58 7.95 -7.69 16.98
C ILE A 58 8.33 -7.05 18.32
N ARG A 59 9.39 -6.23 18.34
CA ARG A 59 9.75 -5.39 19.48
C ARG A 59 8.62 -4.40 19.81
N SER A 60 8.53 -4.02 21.08
CA SER A 60 7.55 -3.01 21.53
C SER A 60 7.67 -1.73 20.74
N VAL A 61 6.52 -1.20 20.32
CA VAL A 61 6.42 0.12 19.71
C VAL A 61 6.69 1.18 20.79
N THR A 62 7.52 2.16 20.45
CA THR A 62 7.88 3.29 21.30
C THR A 62 6.65 4.16 21.57
N GLU A 63 6.54 4.67 22.80
CA GLU A 63 5.45 5.56 23.18
C GLU A 63 5.37 6.79 22.28
N GLY A 64 4.17 7.10 21.80
CA GLY A 64 3.90 8.25 20.92
C GLY A 64 4.11 7.99 19.43
N MET A 65 4.55 6.79 19.02
CA MET A 65 4.47 6.33 17.63
C MET A 65 3.05 5.89 17.30
N ASP A 66 2.58 6.21 16.10
CA ASP A 66 1.20 5.99 15.64
C ASP A 66 1.14 5.26 14.28
N GLY A 67 2.28 4.89 13.72
CA GLY A 67 2.41 4.24 12.43
C GLY A 67 3.42 3.11 12.42
N LEU A 68 3.20 2.16 11.51
CA LEU A 68 4.12 1.06 11.23
C LEU A 68 4.36 0.96 9.73
N THR A 69 5.59 0.62 9.36
CA THR A 69 5.97 0.30 8.00
C THR A 69 6.24 -1.19 7.92
N VAL A 70 5.65 -1.86 6.94
CA VAL A 70 6.05 -3.22 6.55
C VAL A 70 6.84 -3.15 5.26
N THR A 71 8.03 -3.76 5.26
CA THR A 71 8.89 -3.88 4.09
C THR A 71 8.98 -5.35 3.70
N PHE A 72 8.90 -5.62 2.41
CA PHE A 72 9.09 -6.96 1.85
C PHE A 72 9.47 -6.87 0.38
N TYR A 73 9.95 -7.99 -0.16
CA TYR A 73 10.26 -8.13 -1.56
C TYR A 73 9.36 -9.17 -2.21
N PHE A 74 9.14 -9.05 -3.50
CA PHE A 74 8.57 -10.13 -4.29
C PHE A 74 9.20 -10.20 -5.68
N THR A 75 9.33 -11.42 -6.19
CA THR A 75 9.77 -11.69 -7.55
C THR A 75 8.61 -12.27 -8.32
N ALA A 76 8.20 -11.61 -9.41
CA ALA A 76 7.13 -12.10 -10.27
C ALA A 76 7.35 -11.74 -11.74
N ASN A 77 6.83 -12.57 -12.64
CA ASN A 77 6.67 -12.18 -14.04
C ASN A 77 5.31 -11.49 -14.21
N LEU A 78 5.30 -10.17 -13.99
CA LEU A 78 4.08 -9.35 -13.98
C LEU A 78 3.33 -9.37 -15.32
N SER A 79 4.03 -9.63 -16.44
CA SER A 79 3.43 -9.78 -17.77
C SER A 79 2.57 -11.04 -17.94
N GLN A 80 2.70 -12.02 -17.04
CA GLN A 80 1.97 -13.29 -17.07
C GLN A 80 0.88 -13.37 -15.99
N VAL A 81 0.66 -12.31 -15.22
CA VAL A 81 -0.37 -12.30 -14.18
C VAL A 81 -1.76 -12.23 -14.85
N THR A 82 -2.58 -13.26 -14.65
CA THR A 82 -3.92 -13.37 -15.25
C THR A 82 -5.07 -13.08 -14.29
N LYS A 83 -4.76 -12.94 -13.00
CA LYS A 83 -5.69 -12.56 -11.93
C LYS A 83 -4.94 -11.71 -10.88
N PRO A 84 -5.62 -10.86 -10.09
CA PRO A 84 -4.98 -10.10 -9.04
C PRO A 84 -4.10 -10.99 -8.16
N LEU A 85 -2.84 -10.59 -8.01
CA LEU A 85 -1.82 -11.33 -7.27
C LEU A 85 -1.78 -10.78 -5.84
N LYS A 86 -2.17 -11.58 -4.85
CA LYS A 86 -2.19 -11.15 -3.45
C LYS A 86 -0.77 -11.00 -2.91
N LEU A 87 -0.46 -9.85 -2.32
CA LEU A 87 0.86 -9.54 -1.77
C LEU A 87 0.88 -9.58 -0.24
N LEU A 88 -0.15 -9.05 0.41
CA LEU A 88 -0.19 -8.95 1.86
C LEU A 88 -1.62 -8.87 2.38
N SER A 89 -1.90 -9.50 3.52
CA SER A 89 -3.18 -9.38 4.23
C SER A 89 -2.96 -8.93 5.67
N PHE A 90 -3.75 -7.96 6.12
CA PHE A 90 -3.88 -7.51 7.50
C PHE A 90 -5.03 -8.25 8.15
N THR A 91 -4.75 -8.99 9.20
CA THR A 91 -5.70 -9.97 9.73
C THR A 91 -5.93 -9.86 11.22
N ASN A 92 -7.09 -10.37 11.65
CA ASN A 92 -7.42 -10.61 13.04
C ASN A 92 -7.55 -12.13 13.27
N SER A 93 -6.48 -12.74 13.75
CA SER A 93 -6.27 -14.17 14.02
C SER A 93 -5.95 -15.02 12.79
N THR A 94 -6.78 -14.96 11.75
CA THR A 94 -6.64 -15.80 10.54
C THR A 94 -6.87 -14.98 9.27
N GLU A 95 -6.34 -15.46 8.14
CA GLU A 95 -6.51 -14.79 6.83
C GLU A 95 -7.98 -14.74 6.37
N ASN A 96 -8.80 -15.74 6.73
CA ASN A 96 -10.24 -15.69 6.48
C ASN A 96 -10.91 -14.51 7.20
N ASN A 97 -10.29 -14.01 8.27
CA ASN A 97 -10.73 -12.85 9.02
C ASN A 97 -9.86 -11.61 8.71
N SER A 98 -9.37 -11.49 7.47
CA SER A 98 -8.65 -10.30 7.03
C SER A 98 -9.55 -9.07 6.99
N TYR A 99 -8.95 -7.89 7.14
CA TYR A 99 -9.63 -6.60 7.07
C TYR A 99 -9.17 -5.78 5.86
N VAL A 100 -7.87 -5.76 5.62
CA VAL A 100 -7.27 -5.14 4.43
C VAL A 100 -6.42 -6.18 3.72
N ASP A 101 -6.62 -6.34 2.42
CA ASP A 101 -5.82 -7.18 1.54
C ASP A 101 -5.19 -6.30 0.45
N LEU A 102 -3.90 -6.48 0.17
CA LEU A 102 -3.19 -5.78 -0.89
C LEU A 102 -2.89 -6.74 -2.03
N PHE A 103 -3.15 -6.28 -3.25
CA PHE A 103 -2.91 -7.02 -4.46
C PHE A 103 -2.09 -6.19 -5.43
N TYR A 104 -1.21 -6.84 -6.18
CA TYR A 104 -0.86 -6.36 -7.51
C TYR A 104 -2.01 -6.65 -8.47
N ASN A 105 -2.40 -5.66 -9.27
CA ASN A 105 -3.37 -5.82 -10.35
C ASN A 105 -3.07 -4.82 -11.47
N ALA A 106 -2.93 -5.31 -12.70
CA ALA A 106 -2.80 -4.49 -13.91
C ALA A 106 -1.77 -3.33 -13.83
N GLY A 107 -0.57 -3.59 -13.31
CA GLY A 107 0.50 -2.58 -13.23
C GLY A 107 0.47 -1.68 -11.99
N THR A 108 -0.49 -1.86 -11.09
CA THR A 108 -0.61 -1.06 -9.87
C THR A 108 -1.06 -1.87 -8.66
N PHE A 109 -1.18 -1.20 -7.52
CA PHE A 109 -1.77 -1.75 -6.31
C PHE A 109 -3.29 -1.64 -6.31
N THR A 110 -3.93 -2.68 -5.80
CA THR A 110 -5.31 -2.64 -5.34
C THR A 110 -5.31 -2.89 -3.84
N VAL A 111 -5.86 -1.94 -3.08
CA VAL A 111 -6.08 -2.10 -1.64
C VAL A 111 -7.55 -2.45 -1.44
N ARG A 112 -7.82 -3.69 -1.04
CA ARG A 112 -9.16 -4.16 -0.70
C ARG A 112 -9.41 -3.92 0.78
N ARG A 113 -10.41 -3.12 1.11
CA ARG A 113 -10.85 -2.89 2.49
C ARG A 113 -12.22 -3.52 2.69
N LYS A 114 -12.30 -4.49 3.59
CA LYS A 114 -13.54 -5.17 3.95
C LYS A 114 -14.35 -4.32 4.94
N TYR A 115 -15.67 -4.43 4.90
CA TYR A 115 -16.52 -3.68 5.83
C TYR A 115 -16.32 -4.14 7.27
N ASN A 116 -16.20 -5.45 7.47
CA ASN A 116 -15.86 -6.10 8.72
C ASN A 116 -14.74 -7.12 8.47
N PRO A 117 -13.96 -7.51 9.49
CA PRO A 117 -13.05 -8.64 9.39
C PRO A 117 -13.76 -9.88 8.80
N GLY A 118 -13.16 -10.46 7.76
CA GLY A 118 -13.69 -11.63 7.03
C GLY A 118 -14.94 -11.40 6.18
N SER A 119 -15.40 -10.16 6.03
CA SER A 119 -16.56 -9.85 5.21
C SER A 119 -16.32 -10.13 3.72
N GLU A 120 -17.35 -10.66 3.05
CA GLU A 120 -17.42 -10.74 1.59
C GLU A 120 -17.73 -9.38 0.94
N TYR A 121 -18.28 -8.44 1.71
CA TYR A 121 -18.46 -7.06 1.27
C TYR A 121 -17.15 -6.30 1.47
N TYR A 122 -16.69 -5.64 0.42
CA TYR A 122 -15.47 -4.84 0.44
C TYR A 122 -15.53 -3.69 -0.58
N TYR A 123 -14.59 -2.76 -0.42
CA TYR A 123 -14.25 -1.75 -1.41
C TYR A 123 -12.83 -1.98 -1.89
N ASP A 124 -12.66 -2.00 -3.21
CA ASP A 124 -11.33 -2.01 -3.83
C ASP A 124 -10.93 -0.59 -4.19
N TYR A 125 -9.78 -0.17 -3.66
CA TYR A 125 -9.14 1.08 -4.03
C TYR A 125 -8.03 0.74 -5.02
N HIS A 126 -8.34 0.90 -6.29
CA HIS A 126 -7.36 0.80 -7.38
C HIS A 126 -6.60 2.12 -7.47
N LEU A 127 -5.28 2.08 -7.30
CA LEU A 127 -4.47 3.29 -7.44
C LEU A 127 -4.38 3.67 -8.92
N TYR A 128 -4.67 4.93 -9.25
CA TYR A 128 -4.71 5.38 -10.64
C TYR A 128 -3.34 5.32 -11.31
N ASP A 129 -2.29 5.66 -10.58
CA ASP A 129 -0.93 5.65 -11.11
C ASP A 129 -0.35 4.24 -11.13
N PRO A 130 0.41 3.88 -12.18
CA PRO A 130 1.16 2.63 -12.18
C PRO A 130 2.20 2.66 -11.06
N MET A 131 2.24 1.59 -10.28
CA MET A 131 3.23 1.38 -9.21
C MET A 131 4.29 0.36 -9.63
N PHE A 132 4.14 -0.25 -10.80
CA PHE A 132 5.00 -1.31 -11.30
C PHE A 132 5.20 -1.17 -12.81
N THR A 133 6.40 -1.46 -13.29
CA THR A 133 6.64 -1.64 -14.72
C THR A 133 6.40 -3.09 -15.12
N ILE A 134 5.64 -3.28 -16.21
CA ILE A 134 5.30 -4.61 -16.72
C ILE A 134 6.29 -4.96 -17.82
N ASP A 135 7.41 -5.56 -17.42
CA ASP A 135 8.44 -6.04 -18.33
C ASP A 135 8.32 -7.56 -18.54
N SER A 136 8.97 -8.07 -19.59
CA SER A 136 9.08 -9.52 -19.80
C SER A 136 10.01 -10.16 -18.77
N GLY A 137 9.60 -11.31 -18.22
CA GLY A 137 10.42 -12.10 -17.31
C GLY A 137 10.17 -11.77 -15.85
N ALA A 138 10.76 -12.56 -14.96
CA ALA A 138 10.60 -12.38 -13.52
C ALA A 138 11.45 -11.19 -13.03
N VAL A 139 10.82 -10.26 -12.33
CA VAL A 139 11.44 -9.05 -11.79
C VAL A 139 11.23 -9.02 -10.28
N MET A 140 12.29 -8.70 -9.54
CA MET A 140 12.22 -8.48 -8.10
C MET A 140 11.88 -7.02 -7.79
N TRP A 141 10.87 -6.85 -6.96
CA TRP A 141 10.34 -5.58 -6.49
C TRP A 141 10.50 -5.49 -4.98
N GLU A 142 10.96 -4.33 -4.52
CA GLU A 142 10.93 -3.94 -3.12
C GLU A 142 9.63 -3.16 -2.87
N VAL A 143 8.94 -3.44 -1.76
CA VAL A 143 7.68 -2.79 -1.38
C VAL A 143 7.78 -2.29 0.05
N HIS A 144 7.50 -1.00 0.25
CA HIS A 144 7.33 -0.40 1.58
C HIS A 144 5.90 0.07 1.73
N LEU A 145 5.23 -0.42 2.76
CA LEU A 145 3.85 -0.06 3.08
C LEU A 145 3.82 0.58 4.46
N PHE A 146 3.72 1.91 4.47
CA PHE A 146 3.57 2.72 5.66
C PHE A 146 2.08 2.83 5.97
N PHE A 147 1.67 2.57 7.21
CA PHE A 147 0.27 2.58 7.58
C PHE A 147 0.04 3.10 8.99
N THR A 148 -1.11 3.73 9.15
CA THR A 148 -1.70 4.17 10.41
C THR A 148 -3.13 3.63 10.49
N GLY A 149 -3.90 4.04 11.51
CA GLY A 149 -5.33 3.77 11.55
C GLY A 149 -6.09 4.37 10.36
N PHE A 150 -5.61 5.45 9.74
CA PHE A 150 -6.41 6.24 8.79
C PHE A 150 -5.74 6.48 7.43
N SER A 151 -4.46 6.14 7.28
CA SER A 151 -3.72 6.36 6.05
C SER A 151 -2.81 5.19 5.72
N PHE A 152 -2.64 4.98 4.43
CA PHE A 152 -1.64 4.14 3.81
C PHE A 152 -0.75 5.01 2.93
N TRP A 153 0.50 4.61 2.83
CA TRP A 153 1.46 5.16 1.90
C TRP A 153 2.32 4.03 1.39
N ILE A 154 2.32 3.87 0.07
CA ILE A 154 2.92 2.72 -0.60
C ILE A 154 4.08 3.23 -1.42
N GLU A 155 5.25 2.63 -1.24
CA GLU A 155 6.39 2.83 -2.12
C GLU A 155 6.80 1.49 -2.73
N THR A 156 7.16 1.51 -4.01
CA THR A 156 7.73 0.35 -4.70
C THR A 156 9.02 0.71 -5.35
N ARG A 157 9.88 -0.29 -5.57
CA ARG A 157 11.12 -0.10 -6.32
C ARG A 157 11.46 -1.30 -7.18
N ASP A 158 11.81 -1.04 -8.44
CA ASP A 158 12.42 -2.04 -9.33
C ASP A 158 13.90 -2.20 -8.96
N THR A 159 14.25 -3.36 -8.42
CA THR A 159 15.60 -3.63 -7.90
C THR A 159 16.67 -3.75 -8.99
N ARG A 160 16.28 -3.93 -10.26
CA ARG A 160 17.22 -4.00 -11.39
C ARG A 160 17.74 -2.63 -11.82
N LYS A 161 16.96 -1.58 -11.52
CA LYS A 161 17.26 -0.20 -11.92
C LYS A 161 18.00 0.51 -10.78
N SER A 162 18.88 1.46 -11.14
CA SER A 162 19.67 2.24 -10.17
C SER A 162 19.21 3.69 -10.04
N VAL A 163 18.40 4.19 -10.98
CA VAL A 163 17.89 5.56 -11.03
C VAL A 163 16.42 5.55 -11.44
N ASN A 164 15.64 6.53 -10.96
CA ASN A 164 14.22 6.74 -11.29
C ASN A 164 13.41 5.44 -11.29
N ASN A 165 13.58 4.66 -10.23
CA ASN A 165 13.08 3.29 -10.12
C ASN A 165 12.10 3.13 -8.97
N ARG A 166 11.55 4.23 -8.45
CA ARG A 166 10.63 4.23 -7.32
C ARG A 166 9.28 4.79 -7.72
N TRP A 167 8.22 4.18 -7.25
CA TRP A 167 6.85 4.72 -7.38
C TRP A 167 6.26 4.88 -6.00
N HIS A 168 5.33 5.82 -5.84
CA HIS A 168 4.86 6.19 -4.52
C HIS A 168 3.40 6.67 -4.52
N ALA A 169 2.54 6.08 -3.71
CA ALA A 169 1.13 6.44 -3.68
C ALA A 169 0.64 6.69 -2.25
N PRO A 170 0.24 7.94 -1.91
CA PRO A 170 -0.56 8.21 -0.72
C PRO A 170 -1.99 7.70 -0.92
N LEU A 171 -2.53 7.04 0.10
CA LEU A 171 -3.94 6.63 0.14
C LEU A 171 -4.53 7.00 1.50
N PHE A 172 -5.50 7.91 1.50
CA PHE A 172 -6.17 8.40 2.73
C PHE A 172 -7.27 7.43 3.22
N ILE A 173 -6.94 6.15 3.25
CA ILE A 173 -7.68 5.11 3.95
C ILE A 173 -6.68 4.39 4.84
N GLY A 174 -7.13 3.85 5.98
CA GLY A 174 -6.28 3.03 6.84
C GLY A 174 -6.97 1.74 7.23
N ILE A 175 -6.35 1.02 8.15
CA ILE A 175 -6.89 -0.23 8.67
C ILE A 175 -7.97 -0.03 9.74
N ASP A 176 -8.17 1.19 10.24
CA ASP A 176 -9.31 1.50 11.09
C ASP A 176 -10.52 1.93 10.26
N SER A 177 -11.68 1.83 10.89
CA SER A 177 -12.94 2.41 10.44
C SER A 177 -13.65 3.05 11.63
N PRO A 178 -14.74 3.80 11.41
CA PRO A 178 -15.57 4.30 12.50
C PRO A 178 -16.10 3.21 13.45
N ARG A 179 -16.04 1.93 13.08
CA ARG A 179 -16.53 0.79 13.87
C ARG A 179 -15.44 -0.11 14.44
N PHE A 180 -14.23 -0.07 13.87
CA PHE A 180 -13.15 -0.99 14.22
C PHE A 180 -11.83 -0.24 14.30
N HIS A 181 -11.14 -0.38 15.43
CA HIS A 181 -9.83 0.21 15.71
C HIS A 181 -8.76 -0.88 15.70
N ILE A 182 -8.47 -1.39 14.51
CA ILE A 182 -7.59 -2.54 14.28
C ILE A 182 -6.12 -2.16 14.46
N MET A 183 -5.73 -0.93 14.11
CA MET A 183 -4.36 -0.44 14.26
C MET A 183 -3.86 -0.54 15.69
N ASN A 184 -4.75 -0.34 16.67
CA ASN A 184 -4.39 -0.53 18.07
C ASN A 184 -3.87 -1.95 18.34
N GLY A 185 -4.43 -2.98 17.70
CA GLY A 185 -3.94 -4.36 17.80
C GLY A 185 -2.53 -4.52 17.24
N PHE A 186 -2.17 -3.79 16.18
CA PHE A 186 -0.82 -3.81 15.61
C PHE A 186 0.17 -3.06 16.50
N LEU A 187 -0.19 -1.88 16.99
CA LEU A 187 0.66 -1.06 17.87
C LEU A 187 0.89 -1.72 19.25
N THR A 188 -0.15 -2.30 19.83
CA THR A 188 -0.08 -3.00 21.13
C THR A 188 0.40 -4.43 21.01
N ARG A 189 0.73 -4.89 19.79
CA ARG A 189 1.27 -6.23 19.52
C ARG A 189 0.34 -7.35 19.98
N SER A 190 -0.94 -7.17 19.73
CA SER A 190 -1.96 -8.18 19.99
C SER A 190 -1.60 -9.48 19.28
N PRO A 191 -1.68 -10.65 19.94
CA PRO A 191 -1.45 -11.95 19.30
C PRO A 191 -2.48 -12.27 18.21
N LEU A 192 -3.58 -11.51 18.17
CA LEU A 192 -4.58 -11.60 17.12
C LEU A 192 -4.19 -10.79 15.88
N ALA A 193 -3.41 -9.71 16.00
CA ALA A 193 -2.98 -8.96 14.84
C ALA A 193 -1.88 -9.73 14.11
N LYS A 194 -2.12 -10.09 12.84
CA LYS A 194 -1.14 -10.81 12.02
C LYS A 194 -1.09 -10.27 10.60
N LEU A 195 0.11 -10.27 10.03
CA LEU A 195 0.39 -10.05 8.62
C LEU A 195 0.54 -11.40 7.93
N VAL A 196 -0.14 -11.60 6.81
CA VAL A 196 -0.03 -12.82 5.99
C VAL A 196 0.48 -12.44 4.62
N PHE A 197 1.66 -12.92 4.26
CA PHE A 197 2.37 -12.57 3.04
C PHE A 197 1.99 -13.50 1.88
N GLY A 198 1.86 -12.92 0.70
CA GLY A 198 1.80 -13.64 -0.57
C GLY A 198 0.50 -14.35 -0.92
N ASP A 199 0.48 -14.88 -2.14
CA ASP A 199 -0.66 -15.51 -2.78
C ASP A 199 -0.63 -17.04 -2.61
N PRO A 200 -1.72 -17.67 -2.12
CA PRO A 200 -1.79 -19.13 -2.00
C PRO A 200 -1.85 -19.84 -3.37
N ASN A 201 -2.23 -19.14 -4.42
CA ASN A 201 -2.40 -19.70 -5.75
C ASN A 201 -2.04 -18.65 -6.82
N PRO A 202 -0.76 -18.25 -6.94
CA PRO A 202 -0.33 -17.24 -7.90
C PRO A 202 -0.55 -17.73 -9.34
N SER A 203 -0.86 -16.80 -10.25
CA SER A 203 -1.06 -17.10 -11.69
C SER A 203 0.24 -17.16 -12.50
N THR A 204 1.38 -16.92 -11.85
CA THR A 204 2.71 -16.87 -12.46
C THR A 204 3.76 -17.35 -11.45
N THR A 205 5.03 -17.43 -11.86
CA THR A 205 6.15 -17.58 -10.93
C THR A 205 6.11 -16.44 -9.92
N PHE A 206 6.01 -16.78 -8.64
CA PHE A 206 5.90 -15.81 -7.55
C PHE A 206 6.64 -16.33 -6.31
N THR A 207 7.60 -15.55 -5.84
CA THR A 207 8.31 -15.76 -4.57
C THR A 207 8.45 -14.43 -3.84
N MET A 208 8.71 -14.46 -2.54
CA MET A 208 8.92 -13.28 -1.70
C MET A 208 10.27 -13.35 -0.97
N PRO A 209 11.41 -13.15 -1.66
CA PRO A 209 12.74 -13.40 -1.12
C PRO A 209 13.26 -12.24 -0.23
N GLU A 210 14.56 -12.26 0.06
CA GLU A 210 15.33 -11.25 0.79
C GLU A 210 14.96 -11.17 2.28
N GLU A 211 13.97 -10.36 2.63
CA GLU A 211 13.68 -10.01 4.01
C GLU A 211 12.23 -9.56 4.21
N ILE A 212 11.78 -9.67 5.46
CA ILE A 212 10.62 -8.95 6.00
C ILE A 212 11.11 -8.00 7.09
N GLY A 213 10.71 -6.74 7.01
CA GLY A 213 11.00 -5.73 8.03
C GLY A 213 9.74 -5.07 8.57
N ILE A 214 9.76 -4.72 9.87
CA ILE A 214 8.76 -3.84 10.49
C ILE A 214 9.47 -2.67 11.15
N TYR A 215 9.01 -1.46 10.85
CA TYR A 215 9.57 -0.21 11.36
C TYR A 215 8.47 0.65 11.96
N GLU A 216 8.73 1.30 13.09
CA GLU A 216 7.80 2.32 13.61
C GLU A 216 8.06 3.68 13.00
N PHE A 217 7.02 4.49 12.92
CA PHE A 217 7.14 5.90 12.59
C PHE A 217 6.06 6.73 13.30
N LYS A 218 6.26 8.05 13.27
CA LYS A 218 5.27 9.03 13.71
C LYS A 218 4.71 9.78 12.51
N TYR A 219 3.42 9.67 12.28
CA TYR A 219 2.77 10.21 11.09
C TYR A 219 2.94 11.73 10.97
N SER A 220 2.90 12.46 12.09
CA SER A 220 3.09 13.92 12.07
C SER A 220 4.47 14.33 11.54
N GLU A 221 5.49 13.47 11.67
CA GLU A 221 6.84 13.73 11.17
C GLU A 221 6.95 13.49 9.65
N LEU A 222 6.18 12.53 9.13
CA LEU A 222 6.16 12.22 7.70
C LEU A 222 5.14 13.05 6.91
N ARG A 223 4.07 13.54 7.54
CA ARG A 223 2.94 14.23 6.88
C ARG A 223 3.37 15.38 5.97
N SER A 224 4.36 16.15 6.38
CA SER A 224 4.86 17.28 5.58
C SER A 224 5.54 16.81 4.30
N THR A 225 6.36 15.77 4.38
CA THR A 225 6.94 15.06 3.24
C THR A 225 5.83 14.54 2.32
N LEU A 226 4.77 13.95 2.89
CA LEU A 226 3.67 13.39 2.10
C LEU A 226 2.99 14.41 1.20
N ASN A 227 2.80 15.61 1.71
CA ASN A 227 2.10 16.66 0.99
C ASN A 227 3.00 17.42 0.01
N ASN A 228 4.31 17.46 0.27
CA ASN A 228 5.22 18.40 -0.40
C ASN A 228 6.27 17.73 -1.30
N GLU A 229 6.70 16.50 -1.04
CA GLU A 229 7.78 15.89 -1.83
C GLU A 229 7.29 15.19 -3.10
N PHE A 230 6.01 14.80 -3.12
CA PHE A 230 5.40 14.03 -4.22
C PHE A 230 4.70 14.89 -5.27
N SER A 231 4.35 16.11 -4.88
CA SER A 231 3.72 17.13 -5.72
C SER A 231 4.73 18.11 -6.31
N LYS A 232 6.02 17.94 -6.00
CA LYS A 232 7.08 18.77 -6.58
C LYS A 232 7.43 18.23 -7.95
N ASP A 233 7.03 18.97 -8.97
CA ASP A 233 7.62 18.86 -10.30
C ASP A 233 9.13 19.11 -10.21
N ASN A 234 9.94 18.33 -10.94
CA ASN A 234 11.38 18.59 -11.07
C ASN A 234 11.63 19.78 -12.00
#